data_AF-A0A3M1YQK4-F1
#
_entry.id   AF-A0A3M1YQK4-F1
#
_cell.length_a   1.000
_cell.length_b   1.000
_cell.length_c   1.000
_cell.angle_alpha   90.00
_cell.angle_beta   90.00
_cell.angle_gamma   90.00
#
_symmetry.space_group_name_H-M   'P 1'
#
loop_
_entity.id
_entity.type
_entity.pdbx_description
1 polymer ?
#
loop_
_entity_poly.entity_id
_entity_poly.type
_entity_poly.pdbx_seq_one_letter_code
_entity_poly.pdbx_strand_id
1 'polypeptide(L)'
;HLIHDIAEKNQNLIMLTATPHSGKQEEFQSLLGLLKPEYEYVDVVNAPYEKRKEVAEHIVIRRRGDILKWHEETPFPNRDSREYEYKLSQEYLNVFTELLKIARQLGESTNHLDQRKKFQYFAILSLLRGVMSSPLAGIEMLSRKAKQFEEEEYLQDDLQNPVADSNDVDSDSLPIK
;
A
#
# COMPACT_ATOMS: atom_id res chain seq x y z
N HIS A 1 -25.38 4.70 0.71
CA HIS A 1 -25.20 5.65 -0.40
C HIS A 1 -23.75 5.67 -0.76
N LEU A 2 -23.42 5.31 -2.00
CA LEU A 2 -22.06 5.41 -2.49
C LEU A 2 -21.72 6.90 -2.64
N ILE A 3 -20.43 7.24 -2.57
CA ILE A 3 -19.95 8.64 -2.71
C ILE A 3 -20.43 9.25 -4.03
N HIS A 4 -20.55 8.42 -5.07
CA HIS A 4 -21.09 8.80 -6.37
C HIS A 4 -22.52 9.36 -6.27
N ASP A 5 -23.44 8.68 -5.60
CA ASP A 5 -24.83 9.15 -5.40
C ASP A 5 -24.90 10.51 -4.66
N ILE A 6 -23.89 10.82 -3.86
CA ILE A 6 -23.79 12.09 -3.13
C ILE A 6 -23.31 13.18 -4.09
N ALA A 7 -22.34 12.88 -4.95
CA ALA A 7 -21.81 13.79 -5.95
C ALA A 7 -22.86 14.19 -7.02
N GLU A 8 -23.80 13.30 -7.36
CA GLU A 8 -24.86 13.60 -8.35
C GLU A 8 -25.93 14.59 -7.86
N LYS A 9 -25.99 14.86 -6.56
CA LYS A 9 -26.98 15.81 -6.01
C LYS A 9 -26.52 17.24 -6.27
N ASN A 10 -27.48 18.17 -6.40
CA ASN A 10 -27.22 19.60 -6.56
C ASN A 10 -26.72 20.25 -5.25
N GLN A 11 -25.50 19.90 -4.83
CA GLN A 11 -24.84 20.37 -3.62
C GLN A 11 -23.34 20.57 -3.85
N ASN A 12 -22.69 21.34 -2.99
CA ASN A 12 -21.24 21.49 -3.02
C ASN A 12 -20.57 20.28 -2.36
N LEU A 13 -19.51 19.76 -2.98
CA LEU A 13 -18.71 18.65 -2.45
C LEU A 13 -17.31 19.16 -2.05
N ILE A 14 -16.88 18.82 -0.84
CA ILE A 14 -15.50 19.04 -0.38
C ILE A 14 -14.96 17.69 0.08
N MET A 15 -13.86 17.26 -0.53
CA MET A 15 -13.13 16.05 -0.16
C MET A 15 -11.84 16.44 0.57
N LEU A 16 -11.60 15.83 1.73
CA LEU A 16 -10.44 16.09 2.56
C LEU A 16 -9.67 14.79 2.74
N THR A 17 -8.36 14.83 2.47
CA THR A 17 -7.47 13.71 2.71
C THR A 17 -6.13 14.20 3.28
N ALA A 18 -5.58 13.43 4.22
CA ALA A 18 -4.23 13.63 4.73
C ALA A 18 -3.18 12.87 3.90
N THR A 19 -3.62 11.88 3.11
CA THR A 19 -2.78 11.06 2.25
C THR A 19 -3.12 11.37 0.78
N PRO A 20 -2.13 11.67 -0.07
CA PRO A 20 -2.39 11.80 -1.50
C PRO A 20 -2.90 10.45 -2.06
N HIS A 21 -3.52 10.49 -3.24
CA HIS A 21 -3.89 9.26 -3.93
C HIS A 21 -2.64 8.43 -4.29
N SER A 22 -2.83 7.12 -4.53
CA SER A 22 -1.79 6.11 -4.79
C SER A 22 -0.90 6.36 -6.03
N GLY A 23 -1.10 7.45 -6.76
CA GLY A 23 -0.45 7.72 -8.04
C GLY A 23 -1.09 6.99 -9.23
N LYS A 24 -2.04 6.07 -9.00
CA LYS A 24 -2.78 5.41 -10.08
C LYS A 24 -3.72 6.41 -10.78
N GLN A 25 -3.62 6.46 -12.10
CA GLN A 25 -4.33 7.44 -12.91
C GLN A 25 -5.84 7.21 -12.89
N GLU A 26 -6.30 5.97 -13.02
CA GLU A 26 -7.73 5.61 -13.06
C GLU A 26 -8.45 5.97 -11.74
N GLU A 27 -7.80 5.70 -10.60
CA GLU A 27 -8.34 6.06 -9.27
C GLU A 27 -8.45 7.58 -9.12
N PHE A 28 -7.43 8.32 -9.57
CA PHE A 28 -7.45 9.78 -9.53
C PHE A 28 -8.53 10.37 -10.44
N GLN A 29 -8.66 9.84 -11.65
CA GLN A 29 -9.70 10.20 -12.61
C GLN A 29 -11.10 10.00 -12.04
N SER A 30 -11.36 8.85 -11.41
CA SER A 30 -12.64 8.59 -10.74
C SER A 30 -12.94 9.62 -9.65
N LEU A 31 -11.95 10.00 -8.84
CA LEU A 31 -12.11 11.07 -7.84
C LEU A 31 -12.41 12.44 -8.47
N LEU A 32 -11.75 12.78 -9.58
CA LEU A 32 -12.04 14.04 -10.27
C LEU A 32 -13.43 14.05 -10.90
N GLY A 33 -13.91 12.90 -11.39
CA GLY A 33 -15.26 12.71 -11.90
C GLY A 33 -16.34 13.04 -10.88
N LEU A 34 -16.07 12.81 -9.59
CA LEU A 34 -16.98 13.19 -8.49
C LEU A 34 -17.11 14.70 -8.31
N LEU A 35 -16.10 15.48 -8.72
CA LEU A 35 -16.15 16.95 -8.68
C LEU A 35 -16.87 17.48 -9.91
N LYS A 36 -16.50 16.97 -11.08
CA LYS A 36 -17.11 17.29 -12.38
C LYS A 36 -17.01 16.08 -13.31
N PRO A 37 -18.12 15.59 -13.88
CA PRO A 37 -18.12 14.39 -14.72
C PRO A 37 -17.12 14.44 -15.88
N GLU A 38 -16.90 15.61 -16.48
CA GLU A 38 -15.96 15.78 -17.58
C GLU A 38 -14.49 15.55 -17.20
N TYR A 39 -14.14 15.56 -15.91
CA TYR A 39 -12.77 15.34 -15.46
C TYR A 39 -12.41 13.86 -15.33
N GLU A 40 -13.39 12.96 -15.33
CA GLU A 40 -13.16 11.51 -15.27
C GLU A 40 -12.31 11.01 -16.44
N TYR A 41 -12.45 11.62 -17.61
CA TYR A 41 -11.72 11.20 -18.81
C TYR A 41 -10.44 12.00 -19.06
N VAL A 42 -10.07 12.90 -18.15
CA VAL A 42 -8.89 13.75 -18.32
C VAL A 42 -7.65 12.99 -17.89
N ASP A 43 -6.74 12.75 -18.83
CA ASP A 43 -5.37 12.38 -18.50
C ASP A 43 -4.59 13.63 -18.09
N VAL A 44 -4.57 13.92 -16.79
CA VAL A 44 -3.92 15.12 -16.24
C VAL A 44 -2.42 15.16 -16.53
N VAL A 45 -1.75 14.02 -16.71
CA VAL A 45 -0.31 13.96 -16.96
C VAL A 45 0.01 14.44 -18.37
N ASN A 46 -0.77 13.97 -19.35
CA ASN A 46 -0.54 14.26 -20.77
C ASN A 46 -1.41 15.41 -21.31
N ALA A 47 -2.33 15.95 -20.50
CA ALA A 47 -3.23 17.00 -20.91
C ALA A 47 -2.52 18.33 -21.26
N PRO A 48 -3.06 19.11 -22.21
CA PRO A 48 -2.62 20.48 -22.47
C PRO A 48 -2.63 21.34 -21.22
N TYR A 49 -1.78 22.37 -21.18
CA TYR A 49 -1.66 23.28 -20.03
C TYR A 49 -3.00 23.85 -19.57
N GLU A 50 -3.84 24.32 -20.49
CA GLU A 50 -5.15 24.89 -20.14
C GLU A 50 -6.05 23.90 -19.40
N LYS A 51 -6.07 22.63 -19.84
CA LYS A 51 -6.90 21.60 -19.20
C LYS A 51 -6.34 21.20 -17.83
N ARG A 52 -5.01 21.14 -17.69
CA ARG A 52 -4.35 20.92 -16.39
C ARG A 52 -4.65 22.05 -15.41
N LYS A 53 -4.62 23.29 -15.90
CA LYS A 53 -4.94 24.48 -15.10
C LYS A 53 -6.40 24.46 -14.63
N GLU A 54 -7.33 24.12 -15.51
CA GLU A 54 -8.76 23.99 -15.17
C GLU A 54 -9.01 22.97 -14.05
N VAL A 55 -8.39 21.79 -14.15
CA VAL A 55 -8.49 20.76 -13.09
C VAL A 55 -7.85 21.25 -11.79
N ALA A 56 -6.69 21.91 -11.87
CA ALA A 56 -5.96 22.42 -10.71
C ALA A 56 -6.73 23.48 -9.90
N GLU A 57 -7.68 24.19 -10.49
CA GLU A 57 -8.56 25.13 -9.77
C GLU A 57 -9.43 24.45 -8.71
N HIS A 58 -9.64 23.14 -8.82
CA HIS A 58 -10.48 22.35 -7.92
C HIS A 58 -9.66 21.56 -6.88
N ILE A 59 -8.34 21.68 -6.91
CA ILE A 59 -7.43 20.87 -6.09
C ILE A 59 -6.52 21.78 -5.28
N VAL A 60 -6.54 21.60 -3.97
CA VAL A 60 -5.62 22.30 -3.06
C VAL A 60 -4.70 21.26 -2.41
N ILE A 61 -3.43 21.28 -2.81
CA ILE A 61 -2.38 20.45 -2.18
C ILE A 61 -1.41 21.39 -1.46
N ARG A 62 -1.16 21.09 -0.19
CA ARG A 62 -0.16 21.79 0.63
C ARG A 62 0.76 20.75 1.24
N ARG A 63 2.04 20.79 0.89
CA ARG A 63 3.06 19.98 1.57
C ARG A 63 3.63 20.80 2.71
N ARG A 64 4.18 20.12 3.71
CA ARG A 64 4.88 20.76 4.83
C ARG A 64 5.92 21.78 4.35
N GLY A 65 6.69 21.44 3.31
CA GLY A 65 7.66 22.36 2.70
C GLY A 65 7.05 23.64 2.13
N ASP A 66 5.82 23.57 1.61
CA ASP A 66 5.10 24.69 1.00
C ASP A 66 4.56 25.68 2.06
N ILE A 67 4.42 25.27 3.33
CA ILE A 67 3.80 26.06 4.40
C ILE A 67 4.75 26.42 5.56
N LEU A 68 6.04 26.08 5.46
CA LEU A 68 7.04 26.42 6.48
C LEU A 68 7.18 27.93 6.74
N LYS A 69 6.90 28.77 5.72
CA LYS A 69 6.99 30.24 5.80
C LYS A 69 5.65 30.93 5.53
N TRP A 70 4.54 30.22 5.71
CA TRP A 70 3.22 30.76 5.40
C TRP A 70 2.72 31.62 6.56
N HIS A 71 2.65 32.94 6.34
CA HIS A 71 2.24 33.99 7.29
C HIS A 71 3.11 34.14 8.56
N GLU A 72 3.67 33.08 9.13
CA GLU A 72 4.58 33.06 10.30
C GLU A 72 5.64 31.94 10.15
N GLU A 73 6.66 31.89 11.02
CA GLU A 73 7.54 30.71 11.13
C GLU A 73 6.75 29.57 11.78
N THR A 74 6.18 28.69 10.96
CA THR A 74 5.42 27.55 11.45
C THR A 74 6.37 26.56 12.16
N PRO A 75 6.20 26.27 13.46
CA PRO A 75 7.18 25.54 14.26
C PRO A 75 7.06 24.02 14.04
N PHE A 76 7.26 23.57 12.81
CA PHE A 76 7.22 22.14 12.54
C PHE A 76 8.52 21.46 13.03
N PRO A 77 8.44 20.37 13.81
CA PRO A 77 9.62 19.68 14.34
C PRO A 77 10.38 18.97 13.23
N ASN A 78 11.70 19.09 13.19
CA ASN A 78 12.51 18.40 12.17
C ASN A 78 12.25 16.88 12.18
N ARG A 79 12.13 16.28 10.99
CA ARG A 79 11.94 14.83 10.86
C ARG A 79 13.18 14.11 11.37
N ASP A 80 13.02 13.29 12.40
CA ASP A 80 14.07 12.41 12.93
C ASP A 80 13.77 10.97 12.52
N SER A 81 14.17 10.61 11.29
CA SER A 81 13.98 9.26 10.75
C SER A 81 15.15 8.39 11.22
N ARG A 82 14.91 7.55 12.22
CA ARG A 82 15.91 6.59 12.71
C ARG A 82 15.41 5.17 12.51
N GLU A 83 16.29 4.34 11.98
CA GLU A 83 16.11 2.89 11.97
C GLU A 83 16.71 2.32 13.23
N TYR A 84 15.94 1.48 13.93
CA TYR A 84 16.40 0.77 15.12
C TYR A 84 16.50 -0.71 14.78
N GLU A 85 17.69 -1.26 14.90
CA GLU A 85 17.91 -2.69 14.76
C GLU A 85 17.32 -3.43 15.96
N TYR A 86 16.54 -4.46 15.69
CA TYR A 86 16.02 -5.36 16.70
C TYR A 86 16.84 -6.65 16.71
N LYS A 87 17.45 -6.97 17.85
CA LYS A 87 18.19 -8.23 18.03
C LYS A 87 17.23 -9.34 18.40
N LEU A 88 17.17 -10.38 17.57
CA LEU A 88 16.37 -11.57 17.85
C LEU A 88 17.01 -12.38 18.98
N SER A 89 16.19 -13.04 19.80
CA SER A 89 16.69 -14.11 20.66
C SER A 89 17.22 -15.25 19.79
N GLN A 90 18.10 -16.08 20.36
CA GLN A 90 18.71 -17.17 19.60
C GLN A 90 17.66 -18.16 19.08
N GLU A 91 16.66 -18.47 19.88
CA GLU A 91 15.55 -19.38 19.54
C GLU A 91 14.75 -18.81 18.37
N TYR A 92 14.43 -17.52 18.44
CA TYR A 92 13.63 -16.87 17.41
C TYR A 92 14.40 -16.70 16.10
N LEU A 93 15.71 -16.39 16.19
CA LEU A 93 16.60 -16.36 15.03
C LEU A 93 16.68 -17.72 14.33
N ASN A 94 16.71 -18.82 15.10
CA ASN A 94 16.76 -20.17 14.53
C ASN A 94 15.48 -20.46 13.71
N VAL A 95 14.30 -20.16 14.27
CA VAL A 95 13.02 -20.32 13.56
C VAL A 95 12.97 -19.49 12.28
N PHE A 96 13.38 -18.22 12.37
CA PHE A 96 13.43 -17.32 11.22
C PHE A 96 14.39 -17.81 10.13
N THR A 97 15.56 -18.32 10.53
CA THR A 97 16.56 -18.87 9.60
C THR A 97 16.05 -20.11 8.88
N GLU A 98 15.37 -21.01 9.58
CA GLU A 98 14.74 -22.19 8.96
C GLU A 98 13.65 -21.77 7.96
N LEU A 99 12.82 -20.78 8.33
CA LEU A 99 11.79 -20.26 7.44
C LEU A 99 12.39 -19.62 6.17
N LEU A 100 13.49 -18.87 6.30
CA LEU A 100 14.22 -18.32 5.16
C LEU A 100 14.81 -19.40 4.25
N LYS A 101 15.30 -20.52 4.81
CA LYS A 101 15.80 -21.65 4.02
C LYS A 101 14.66 -22.24 3.18
N ILE A 102 13.50 -22.48 3.77
CA ILE A 102 12.31 -22.97 3.06
C ILE A 102 11.91 -22.00 1.94
N ALA A 103 11.89 -20.70 2.23
CA ALA A 103 11.56 -19.67 1.25
C ALA A 103 12.52 -19.69 0.03
N ARG A 104 13.82 -19.85 0.28
CA ARG A 104 14.84 -19.91 -0.79
C ARG A 104 14.72 -21.16 -1.63
N GLN A 105 14.54 -22.33 -1.00
CA GLN A 105 14.37 -23.61 -1.71
C GLN A 105 13.14 -23.60 -2.63
N LEU A 106 12.04 -22.95 -2.23
CA LEU A 106 10.88 -22.81 -3.10
C LEU A 106 11.14 -21.84 -4.27
N GLY A 107 11.99 -20.83 -4.08
CA GLY A 107 12.41 -19.92 -5.15
C GLY A 107 13.26 -20.61 -6.22
N GLU A 108 14.21 -21.44 -5.83
CA GLU A 108 15.18 -22.09 -6.73
C GLU A 108 14.58 -23.23 -7.57
N SER A 109 13.52 -23.89 -7.10
CA SER A 109 12.96 -25.09 -7.72
C SER A 109 12.07 -24.83 -8.97
N THR A 110 12.04 -23.62 -9.53
CA THR A 110 10.87 -23.17 -10.31
C THR A 110 11.13 -22.50 -11.68
N ASN A 111 11.71 -23.21 -12.67
CA ASN A 111 12.06 -22.73 -14.03
C ASN A 111 10.93 -22.28 -15.03
N HIS A 112 9.67 -22.07 -14.63
CA HIS A 112 8.57 -21.67 -15.57
C HIS A 112 7.46 -20.81 -14.94
N LEU A 113 7.33 -19.52 -15.30
CA LEU A 113 6.37 -18.55 -14.73
C LEU A 113 4.88 -18.99 -14.85
N ASP A 114 4.31 -19.54 -13.77
CA ASP A 114 2.89 -19.92 -13.68
C ASP A 114 2.19 -19.08 -12.58
N GLN A 115 0.88 -18.83 -12.71
CA GLN A 115 0.10 -18.00 -11.75
C GLN A 115 0.17 -18.55 -10.33
N ARG A 116 0.23 -19.88 -10.19
CA ARG A 116 0.43 -20.56 -8.90
C ARG A 116 1.75 -20.17 -8.22
N LYS A 117 2.79 -19.81 -8.99
CA LYS A 117 4.10 -19.39 -8.44
C LYS A 117 4.03 -18.03 -7.79
N LYS A 118 3.34 -17.08 -8.43
CA LYS A 118 3.12 -15.75 -7.84
C LYS A 118 2.38 -15.89 -6.51
N PHE A 119 1.33 -16.72 -6.47
CA PHE A 119 0.59 -17.00 -5.25
C PHE A 119 1.47 -17.60 -4.15
N GLN A 120 2.26 -18.64 -4.46
CA GLN A 120 3.19 -19.25 -3.50
C GLN A 120 4.25 -18.26 -2.99
N TYR A 121 4.79 -17.42 -3.87
CA TYR A 121 5.75 -16.39 -3.50
C TYR A 121 5.14 -15.37 -2.53
N PHE A 122 3.95 -14.84 -2.83
CA PHE A 122 3.24 -13.93 -1.92
C PHE A 122 2.83 -14.61 -0.60
N ALA A 123 2.50 -15.91 -0.64
CA ALA A 123 2.22 -16.70 0.55
C ALA A 123 3.41 -16.76 1.51
N ILE A 124 4.61 -16.99 0.97
CA ILE A 124 5.85 -17.02 1.74
C ILE A 124 6.22 -15.64 2.24
N LEU A 125 6.13 -14.62 1.38
CA LEU A 125 6.42 -13.24 1.80
C LEU A 125 5.53 -12.80 2.95
N SER A 126 4.23 -13.12 2.87
CA SER A 126 3.26 -12.83 3.92
C SER A 126 3.64 -13.55 5.23
N LEU A 127 4.03 -14.83 5.13
CA LEU A 127 4.48 -15.60 6.29
C LEU A 127 5.75 -15.02 6.92
N LEU A 128 6.74 -14.65 6.10
CA LEU A 128 7.97 -14.01 6.57
C LEU A 128 7.66 -12.67 7.27
N ARG A 129 6.81 -11.82 6.68
CA ARG A 129 6.41 -10.53 7.26
C ARG A 129 5.67 -10.71 8.58
N GLY A 130 4.78 -11.70 8.66
CA GLY A 130 4.03 -11.99 9.88
C GLY A 130 4.89 -12.58 11.00
N VAL A 131 5.84 -13.47 10.67
CA VAL A 131 6.82 -13.91 11.66
C VAL A 131 7.62 -12.71 12.13
N MET A 132 8.24 -11.94 11.23
CA MET A 132 9.05 -10.76 11.57
C MET A 132 8.32 -9.70 12.41
N SER A 133 6.99 -9.59 12.29
CA SER A 133 6.21 -8.62 13.07
C SER A 133 6.09 -9.01 14.55
N SER A 134 5.89 -10.30 14.87
CA SER A 134 5.95 -10.81 16.25
C SER A 134 5.96 -12.35 16.33
N PRO A 135 6.49 -12.94 17.41
CA PRO A 135 6.42 -14.39 17.64
C PRO A 135 4.97 -14.92 17.67
N LEU A 136 4.04 -14.16 18.25
CA LEU A 136 2.63 -14.57 18.35
C LEU A 136 1.97 -14.64 16.96
N ALA A 137 2.18 -13.63 16.13
CA ALA A 137 1.70 -13.63 14.74
C ALA A 137 2.32 -14.77 13.92
N GLY A 138 3.61 -15.03 14.12
CA GLY A 138 4.30 -16.18 13.50
C GLY A 138 3.66 -17.51 13.86
N ILE A 139 3.36 -17.74 15.15
CA ILE A 139 2.68 -18.97 15.61
C ILE A 139 1.31 -19.09 14.96
N GLU A 140 0.49 -18.03 15.02
CA GLU A 140 -0.86 -18.04 14.44
C GLU A 140 -0.85 -18.39 12.95
N MET A 141 0.03 -17.74 12.17
CA MET A 141 0.11 -17.97 10.73
C MET A 141 0.64 -19.36 10.38
N LEU A 142 1.63 -19.86 11.11
CA LEU A 142 2.18 -21.20 10.90
C LEU A 142 1.16 -22.28 11.29
N SER A 143 0.48 -22.12 12.43
CA SER A 143 -0.57 -23.05 12.87
C SER A 143 -1.75 -23.06 11.90
N ARG A 144 -2.17 -21.91 11.38
CA ARG A 144 -3.22 -21.84 10.34
C ARG A 144 -2.80 -22.58 9.07
N LYS A 145 -1.56 -22.39 8.62
CA LYS A 145 -1.03 -23.12 7.47
C LYS A 145 -0.96 -24.63 7.73
N ALA A 146 -0.50 -25.05 8.90
CA ALA A 146 -0.44 -26.47 9.26
C ALA A 146 -1.83 -27.13 9.20
N LYS A 147 -2.87 -26.48 9.74
CA LYS A 147 -4.25 -26.95 9.65
C LYS A 147 -4.74 -27.05 8.20
N GLN A 148 -4.46 -26.05 7.37
CA GLN A 148 -4.80 -26.09 5.93
C GLN A 148 -4.14 -27.27 5.19
N PHE A 149 -2.94 -27.71 5.62
CA PHE A 149 -2.30 -28.90 5.06
C PHE A 149 -2.92 -30.21 5.55
N GLU A 150 -3.46 -30.25 6.78
CA GLU A 150 -4.12 -31.44 7.35
C GLU A 150 -5.54 -31.66 6.78
N GLU A 151 -6.22 -30.59 6.38
CA GLU A 151 -7.64 -30.65 5.96
C GLU A 151 -7.86 -30.94 4.45
N GLU A 152 -6.81 -31.16 3.64
CA GLU A 152 -6.87 -31.50 2.19
C GLU A 152 -8.03 -30.82 1.41
N GLU A 153 -8.26 -29.50 1.54
CA GLU A 153 -9.25 -28.81 0.68
C GLU A 153 -8.85 -27.38 0.31
N TYR A 154 -8.98 -27.12 -1.00
CA TYR A 154 -9.00 -25.85 -1.75
C TYR A 154 -7.95 -24.77 -1.43
N LEU A 155 -6.88 -24.81 -2.22
CA LEU A 155 -6.06 -23.64 -2.58
C LEU A 155 -6.92 -22.65 -3.38
N GLN A 156 -7.73 -21.86 -2.71
CA GLN A 156 -8.29 -20.61 -3.20
C GLN A 156 -8.75 -19.80 -2.00
N ASP A 157 -8.27 -18.55 -1.92
CA ASP A 157 -8.78 -17.44 -1.10
C ASP A 157 -8.17 -17.08 0.27
N ASP A 158 -7.63 -17.98 1.10
CA ASP A 158 -7.38 -17.61 2.51
C ASP A 158 -5.97 -17.09 2.88
N LEU A 159 -5.29 -16.43 1.94
CA LEU A 159 -4.06 -15.69 2.21
C LEU A 159 -4.27 -14.18 2.28
N GLN A 160 -5.45 -13.72 2.71
CA GLN A 160 -5.53 -12.40 3.30
C GLN A 160 -4.66 -12.40 4.56
N ASN A 161 -3.51 -11.75 4.43
CA ASN A 161 -2.64 -11.45 5.55
C ASN A 161 -3.44 -10.50 6.47
N PRO A 162 -3.64 -10.83 7.77
CA PRO A 162 -4.32 -9.93 8.69
C PRO A 162 -3.54 -8.62 8.93
N VAL A 163 -2.26 -8.61 8.52
CA VAL A 163 -1.34 -7.46 8.45
C VAL A 163 -1.05 -7.08 6.99
N ALA A 164 -1.94 -7.46 6.05
CA ALA A 164 -1.85 -6.98 4.68
C ALA A 164 -2.22 -5.50 4.72
N ASP A 165 -1.21 -4.64 4.71
CA ASP A 165 -1.33 -3.54 3.77
C ASP A 165 -1.53 -4.21 2.42
N SER A 166 -2.70 -4.01 1.81
CA SER A 166 -2.83 -4.18 0.37
C SER A 166 -1.58 -3.57 -0.24
N ASN A 167 -0.85 -4.32 -1.06
CA ASN A 167 0.29 -3.80 -1.82
C ASN A 167 -0.21 -2.75 -2.82
N ASP A 168 -0.63 -1.60 -2.33
CA ASP A 168 -0.44 -0.33 -2.98
C ASP A 168 0.97 0.08 -2.60
N VAL A 169 1.82 0.11 -3.60
CA VAL A 169 3.22 0.51 -3.47
C VAL A 169 3.25 1.84 -2.74
N ASP A 170 3.68 1.81 -1.48
CA ASP A 170 3.97 2.97 -0.67
C ASP A 170 5.16 3.67 -1.32
N SER A 171 4.87 4.51 -2.32
CA SER A 171 5.81 5.45 -2.93
C SER A 171 6.00 6.61 -1.96
N ASP A 172 6.44 6.32 -0.74
CA ASP A 172 6.81 7.34 0.22
C ASP A 172 8.25 7.75 -0.08
N SER A 173 8.38 8.87 -0.79
CA SER A 173 9.60 9.67 -0.95
C SER A 173 10.80 9.06 -1.70
N LEU A 174 10.81 9.22 -3.03
CA LEU A 174 12.09 9.53 -3.68
C LEU A 174 12.35 11.04 -3.53
N PRO A 175 13.48 11.46 -2.93
CA PRO A 175 13.93 12.83 -3.08
C PRO A 175 14.29 13.04 -4.56
N ILE A 176 13.50 13.83 -5.27
CA ILE A 176 13.90 14.36 -6.56
C ILE A 176 15.09 15.29 -6.27
N LYS A 177 16.24 14.98 -6.88
CA LYS A 177 17.43 15.83 -6.89
C LYS A 177 17.15 17.16 -7.58
#